data_AF-A0A8I6WEA5-F1
#
_entry.id   AF-A0A8I6WEA5-F1
#
_cell.length_a   1.000
_cell.length_b   1.000
_cell.length_c   1.000
_cell.angle_alpha   90.00
_cell.angle_beta   90.00
_cell.angle_gamma   90.00
#
_symmetry.space_group_name_H-M   'P 1'
#
loop_
_entity.id
_entity.type
_entity.pdbx_description
1 polymer ?
#
loop_
_entity_poly.entity_id
_entity_poly.type
_entity_poly.pdbx_seq_one_letter_code
_entity_poly.pdbx_strand_id
1 'polypeptide(L)'
;MKREQEATSLREKIDAMVQSNELMLLKSLEIKKELAEKKAKEKQEKWQMLKEEERKASVSENKSMSLLLTEENKIMSMNRNDMEDLTKTWHDMARREILKRRMVASAGPCSSSGDVFSAPYGANVDDFDARVGTSDGGGFGGADELQYGLHGAE
;
A
#
# COMPACT_ATOMS: atom_id res chain seq x y z
N MET A 1 28.69 50.50 -47.88
CA MET A 1 29.49 50.38 -46.64
C MET A 1 28.69 50.62 -45.35
N LYS A 2 28.35 51.85 -44.91
CA LYS A 2 27.67 52.05 -43.60
C LYS A 2 26.37 51.24 -43.42
N ARG A 3 25.45 51.29 -44.40
CA ARG A 3 24.18 50.53 -44.37
C ARG A 3 24.37 49.01 -44.35
N GLU A 4 25.40 48.50 -45.02
CA GLU A 4 25.67 47.05 -45.04
C GLU A 4 26.23 46.59 -43.70
N GLN A 5 27.12 47.40 -43.10
CA GLN A 5 27.69 47.12 -41.79
C GLN A 5 26.63 47.13 -40.68
N GLU A 6 25.68 48.06 -40.76
CA GLU A 6 24.49 48.10 -39.88
C GLU A 6 23.60 46.87 -40.06
N ALA A 7 23.36 46.44 -41.31
CA ALA A 7 22.57 45.25 -41.58
C ALA A 7 23.24 43.96 -41.06
N THR A 8 24.56 43.83 -41.17
CA THR A 8 25.31 42.69 -40.61
C THR A 8 25.28 42.70 -39.09
N SER A 9 25.48 43.86 -38.46
CA SER A 9 25.42 44.01 -37.00
C SER A 9 24.04 43.65 -36.43
N LEU A 10 22.96 44.00 -37.13
CA LEU A 10 21.61 43.61 -36.74
C LEU A 10 21.39 42.09 -36.85
N ARG A 11 21.94 41.44 -37.87
CA ARG A 11 21.86 39.98 -38.03
C ARG A 11 22.59 39.27 -36.90
N GLU A 12 23.83 39.67 -36.61
CA GLU A 12 24.63 39.09 -35.51
C GLU A 12 23.92 39.24 -34.16
N LYS A 13 23.25 40.37 -33.92
CA LYS A 13 22.48 40.59 -32.69
C LYS A 13 21.26 39.67 -32.59
N ILE A 14 20.56 39.45 -33.71
CA ILE A 14 19.43 38.51 -33.77
C ILE A 14 19.93 37.09 -33.48
N ASP A 15 21.02 36.66 -34.11
CA ASP A 15 21.60 35.34 -33.91
C ASP A 15 22.01 35.13 -32.44
N ALA A 16 22.67 36.12 -31.83
CA ALA A 16 23.04 36.08 -30.41
C ALA A 16 21.81 35.99 -29.49
N MET A 17 20.72 36.70 -29.81
CA MET A 17 19.47 36.61 -29.05
C MET A 17 18.81 35.24 -29.18
N VAL A 18 18.78 34.66 -30.38
CA VAL A 18 18.22 33.33 -30.62
C VAL A 18 19.02 32.28 -29.84
N GLN A 19 20.34 32.30 -29.95
CA GLN A 19 21.22 31.41 -29.19
C GLN A 19 21.06 31.55 -27.67
N SER A 20 20.91 32.79 -27.18
CA SER A 20 20.68 33.04 -25.75
C SER A 20 19.35 32.44 -25.27
N ASN A 21 18.29 32.57 -26.06
CA ASN A 21 16.98 31.99 -25.77
C ASN A 21 17.01 30.46 -25.79
N GLU A 22 17.64 29.85 -26.80
CA GLU A 22 17.83 28.40 -26.90
C GLU A 22 18.59 27.86 -25.68
N LEU A 23 19.68 28.52 -25.30
CA LEU A 23 20.47 28.15 -24.14
C LEU A 23 19.67 28.25 -22.83
N MET A 24 18.86 29.30 -22.68
CA MET A 24 18.00 29.45 -21.50
C MET A 24 16.94 28.35 -21.43
N LEU A 25 16.31 28.04 -22.57
CA LEU A 25 15.33 26.96 -22.66
C LEU A 25 15.95 25.61 -22.30
N LEU A 26 17.13 25.28 -22.84
CA LEU A 26 17.86 24.06 -22.49
C LEU A 26 18.15 23.96 -20.99
N LYS A 27 18.65 25.04 -20.37
CA LYS A 27 18.87 25.08 -18.92
C LYS A 27 17.58 24.86 -18.13
N SER A 28 16.48 25.46 -18.57
CA SER A 28 15.18 25.30 -17.91
C SER A 28 14.65 23.86 -17.99
N LEU A 29 14.88 23.18 -19.12
CA LEU A 29 14.50 21.79 -19.32
C LEU A 29 15.35 20.85 -18.47
N GLU A 30 16.66 21.10 -18.37
CA GLU A 30 17.54 20.31 -17.52
C GLU A 30 17.12 20.39 -16.04
N ILE A 31 16.81 21.60 -15.55
CA ILE A 31 16.31 21.78 -14.16
C ILE A 31 15.00 21.03 -13.94
N LYS A 32 14.06 21.08 -14.91
CA LYS A 32 12.79 20.35 -14.82
C LYS A 32 13.01 18.84 -14.77
N LYS A 33 13.93 18.33 -15.59
CA LYS A 33 14.31 16.91 -15.60
C LYS A 33 14.93 16.49 -14.28
N GLU A 34 15.91 17.24 -13.78
CA GLU A 34 16.56 16.97 -12.49
C GLU A 34 15.55 16.97 -11.33
N LEU A 35 14.61 17.93 -11.33
CA LEU A 35 13.55 17.99 -10.32
C LEU A 35 12.63 16.76 -10.37
N ALA A 36 12.25 16.32 -11.57
CA ALA A 36 11.41 15.12 -11.74
C ALA A 36 12.15 13.86 -11.28
N GLU A 37 13.42 13.72 -11.65
CA GLU A 37 14.28 12.60 -11.23
C GLU A 37 14.47 12.58 -9.70
N LYS A 38 14.73 13.74 -9.09
CA LYS A 38 14.86 13.86 -7.63
C LYS A 38 13.57 13.45 -6.91
N LYS A 39 12.40 13.88 -7.40
CA LYS A 39 11.11 13.47 -6.82
C LYS A 39 10.85 11.97 -6.97
N ALA A 40 11.23 11.38 -8.10
CA ALA A 40 11.09 9.93 -8.32
C ALA A 40 12.01 9.14 -7.37
N LYS A 41 13.28 9.55 -7.24
CA LYS A 41 14.24 8.95 -6.30
C LYS A 41 13.77 9.06 -4.85
N GLU A 42 13.32 10.24 -4.42
CA GLU A 42 12.81 10.45 -3.06
C GLU A 42 11.59 9.55 -2.77
N LYS A 43 10.67 9.40 -3.74
CA LYS A 43 9.53 8.48 -3.58
C LYS A 43 9.98 7.03 -3.46
N GLN A 44 10.94 6.61 -4.28
CA GLN A 44 11.50 5.27 -4.23
C GLN A 44 12.22 4.99 -2.92
N GLU A 45 13.06 5.91 -2.44
CA GLU A 45 13.77 5.82 -1.17
C GLU A 45 12.80 5.75 0.01
N LYS A 46 11.78 6.63 0.05
CA LYS A 46 10.73 6.56 1.09
C LYS A 46 10.01 5.22 1.11
N TRP A 47 9.69 4.68 -0.07
CA TRP A 47 9.04 3.37 -0.17
C TRP A 47 9.95 2.25 0.33
N GLN A 48 11.25 2.29 0.01
CA GLN A 48 12.23 1.33 0.51
C GLN A 48 12.41 1.41 2.02
N MET A 49 12.50 2.62 2.58
CA MET A 49 12.61 2.83 4.02
C MET A 49 11.42 2.26 4.78
N LEU A 50 10.18 2.52 4.31
CA LEU A 50 8.97 1.96 4.91
C LEU A 50 8.97 0.43 4.88
N LYS A 51 9.38 -0.16 3.74
CA LYS A 51 9.46 -1.61 3.58
C LYS A 51 10.52 -2.23 4.50
N GLU A 52 11.65 -1.56 4.70
CA GLU A 52 12.68 -2.04 5.61
C GLU A 52 12.25 -1.94 7.08
N GLU A 53 11.55 -0.88 7.45
CA GLU A 53 10.99 -0.70 8.80
C GLU A 53 9.96 -1.79 9.13
N GLU A 54 9.03 -2.08 8.21
CA GLU A 54 8.07 -3.19 8.34
C GLU A 54 8.78 -4.53 8.47
N ARG A 55 9.81 -4.77 7.65
CA ARG A 55 10.63 -6.00 7.75
C ARG A 55 11.36 -6.07 9.09
N LYS A 56 11.82 -4.96 9.63
CA LYS A 56 12.52 -4.93 10.93
C LYS A 56 11.57 -5.20 12.08
N ALA A 57 10.38 -4.58 12.07
CA ALA A 57 9.33 -4.80 13.06
C ALA A 57 8.89 -6.27 13.06
N SER A 58 8.56 -6.83 11.89
CA SER A 58 8.17 -8.23 11.75
C SER A 58 9.28 -9.21 12.17
N VAL A 59 10.56 -8.91 11.89
CA VAL A 59 11.67 -9.74 12.38
C VAL A 59 11.79 -9.69 13.90
N SER A 60 11.63 -8.52 14.53
CA SER A 60 11.67 -8.44 16.00
C SER A 60 10.48 -9.15 16.65
N GLU A 61 9.28 -8.99 16.10
CA GLU A 61 8.08 -9.68 16.56
C GLU A 61 8.24 -11.19 16.40
N ASN A 62 8.68 -11.67 15.23
CA ASN A 62 8.92 -13.10 14.99
C ASN A 62 9.97 -13.69 15.94
N LYS A 63 11.04 -12.95 16.25
CA LYS A 63 12.04 -13.37 17.26
C LYS A 63 11.42 -13.49 18.64
N SER A 64 10.64 -12.48 19.06
CA SER A 64 9.97 -12.50 20.36
C SER A 64 8.94 -13.63 20.47
N MET A 65 8.17 -13.85 19.40
CA MET A 65 7.21 -14.96 19.29
C MET A 65 7.91 -16.31 19.32
N SER A 66 9.05 -16.46 18.63
CA SER A 66 9.84 -17.69 18.68
C SER A 66 10.32 -17.99 20.09
N LEU A 67 10.82 -17.00 20.84
CA LEU A 67 11.26 -17.18 22.23
C LEU A 67 10.09 -17.60 23.13
N LEU A 68 8.95 -16.90 23.03
CA LEU A 68 7.74 -17.25 23.77
C LEU A 68 7.31 -18.69 23.48
N LEU A 69 7.26 -19.11 22.21
CA LEU A 69 6.91 -20.48 21.83
C LEU A 69 7.89 -21.51 22.41
N THR A 70 9.20 -21.22 22.43
CA THR A 70 10.18 -22.13 23.04
C THR A 70 9.96 -22.29 24.54
N GLU A 71 9.67 -21.21 25.25
CA GLU A 71 9.39 -21.24 26.69
C GLU A 71 8.07 -21.95 27.00
N GLU A 72 7.02 -21.68 26.24
CA GLU A 72 5.75 -22.38 26.39
C GLU A 72 5.89 -23.88 26.10
N ASN A 73 6.64 -24.25 25.07
CA ASN A 73 6.90 -25.66 24.75
C ASN A 73 7.68 -26.36 25.86
N LYS A 74 8.62 -25.66 26.51
CA LYS A 74 9.33 -26.16 27.68
C LYS A 74 8.37 -26.42 28.84
N ILE A 75 7.49 -25.48 29.17
CA ILE A 75 6.50 -25.67 30.25
C ILE A 75 5.57 -26.85 29.91
N MET A 76 5.10 -26.95 28.66
CA MET A 76 4.24 -28.04 28.21
C MET A 76 4.91 -29.42 28.26
N SER A 77 6.23 -29.50 28.08
CA SER A 77 6.98 -30.76 28.08
C SER A 77 7.55 -31.18 29.44
N MET A 78 7.58 -30.28 30.43
CA MET A 78 8.04 -30.59 31.78
C MET A 78 7.15 -31.65 32.46
N ASN A 79 7.80 -32.66 33.08
CA ASN A 79 7.11 -33.70 33.83
C ASN A 79 6.52 -33.15 35.13
N ARG A 80 5.21 -33.32 35.31
CA ARG A 80 4.48 -32.84 36.47
C ARG A 80 4.79 -33.60 37.75
N ASN A 81 5.12 -34.88 37.64
CA ASN A 81 5.22 -35.79 38.79
C ASN A 81 6.41 -35.47 39.69
N ASP A 82 7.46 -34.90 39.11
CA ASP A 82 8.72 -34.60 39.80
C ASP A 82 8.71 -33.20 40.46
N MET A 83 7.59 -32.47 40.37
CA MET A 83 7.46 -31.13 40.93
C MET A 83 6.88 -31.13 42.35
N GLU A 84 7.26 -30.15 43.17
CA GLU A 84 6.62 -29.86 44.46
C GLU A 84 5.17 -29.42 44.28
N ASP A 85 4.32 -29.60 45.30
CA ASP A 85 2.87 -29.38 45.17
C ASP A 85 2.50 -27.94 44.80
N LEU A 86 3.21 -26.95 45.34
CA LEU A 86 3.04 -25.54 44.93
C LEU A 86 3.42 -25.35 43.46
N THR A 87 4.53 -25.94 43.03
CA THR A 87 5.02 -25.87 41.64
C THR A 87 4.08 -26.59 40.67
N LYS A 88 3.44 -27.69 41.08
CA LYS A 88 2.39 -28.37 40.30
C LYS A 88 1.20 -27.44 40.05
N THR A 89 0.74 -26.72 41.08
CA THR A 89 -0.39 -25.78 40.89
C THR A 89 -0.05 -24.66 39.93
N TRP A 90 1.17 -24.11 40.00
CA TRP A 90 1.66 -23.12 39.03
C TRP A 90 1.76 -23.70 37.62
N HIS A 91 2.31 -24.91 37.47
CA HIS A 91 2.43 -25.60 36.19
C HIS A 91 1.08 -25.84 35.53
N ASP A 92 0.09 -26.32 36.30
CA ASP A 92 -1.26 -26.57 35.82
C ASP A 92 -1.95 -25.27 35.37
N MET A 93 -1.76 -24.16 36.11
CA MET A 93 -2.23 -22.83 35.70
C MET A 93 -1.53 -22.32 34.44
N ALA A 94 -0.21 -22.41 34.38
CA ALA A 94 0.59 -21.96 33.24
C ALA A 94 0.22 -22.72 31.95
N ARG A 95 0.09 -24.05 32.01
CA ARG A 95 -0.35 -24.87 30.87
C ARG A 95 -1.75 -24.48 30.39
N ARG A 96 -2.68 -24.22 31.32
CA ARG A 96 -4.03 -23.75 30.97
C ARG A 96 -4.00 -22.43 30.21
N GLU A 97 -3.23 -21.45 30.70
CA GLU A 97 -3.11 -20.14 30.05
C GLU A 97 -2.40 -20.22 28.68
N ILE A 98 -1.41 -21.09 28.53
CA ILE A 98 -0.76 -21.39 27.24
C ILE A 98 -1.77 -21.96 26.24
N LEU A 99 -2.55 -22.97 26.65
CA LEU A 99 -3.56 -23.59 25.78
C LEU A 99 -4.63 -22.58 25.35
N LYS A 100 -5.08 -21.71 26.26
CA LYS A 100 -6.02 -20.62 25.91
C LYS A 100 -5.43 -19.65 24.88
N ARG A 101 -4.20 -19.16 25.07
CA ARG A 101 -3.56 -18.23 24.13
C ARG A 101 -3.37 -18.87 22.75
N ARG A 102 -2.96 -20.13 22.68
CA ARG A 102 -2.81 -20.88 21.43
C ARG A 102 -4.14 -21.08 20.71
N MET A 103 -5.21 -21.38 21.44
CA MET A 103 -6.55 -21.51 20.88
C MET A 103 -7.03 -20.21 20.23
N VAL A 104 -6.79 -19.06 20.87
CA VAL A 104 -7.12 -17.74 20.30
C VAL A 104 -6.27 -17.46 19.05
N ALA A 105 -4.97 -17.76 19.09
CA ALA A 105 -4.09 -17.58 17.94
C ALA A 105 -4.42 -18.51 16.75
N SER A 106 -4.94 -19.72 17.00
CA SER A 106 -5.34 -20.67 15.95
C SER A 106 -6.68 -20.32 15.31
N ALA A 107 -7.54 -19.55 16.00
CA ALA A 107 -8.84 -19.11 15.52
C ALA A 107 -8.75 -17.87 14.60
N GLY A 108 -7.68 -17.77 13.81
CA GLY A 108 -7.38 -16.63 12.93
C GLY A 108 -8.55 -16.22 12.01
N PRO A 109 -8.51 -15.02 11.42
CA PRO A 109 -9.66 -14.40 10.78
C PRO A 109 -10.21 -15.26 9.64
N CYS A 110 -11.39 -15.86 9.86
CA CYS A 110 -12.25 -16.33 8.79
C CYS A 110 -12.86 -15.10 8.12
N SER A 111 -12.09 -14.45 7.26
CA SER A 111 -12.60 -13.43 6.35
C SER A 111 -12.02 -13.73 4.99
N SER A 112 -12.82 -14.47 4.22
CA SER A 112 -12.76 -14.48 2.77
C SER A 112 -12.91 -13.03 2.30
N SER A 113 -11.80 -12.31 2.19
CA SER A 113 -11.76 -11.08 1.42
C SER A 113 -11.45 -11.51 0.00
N GLY A 114 -12.52 -11.77 -0.75
CA GLY A 114 -12.45 -11.95 -2.19
C GLY A 114 -12.02 -10.63 -2.83
N ASP A 115 -10.72 -10.35 -2.86
CA ASP A 115 -10.17 -9.37 -3.79
C ASP A 115 -10.13 -10.02 -5.18
N VAL A 116 -11.27 -9.91 -5.86
CA VAL A 116 -11.40 -10.00 -7.30
C VAL A 116 -10.63 -8.83 -7.90
N PHE A 117 -9.30 -8.96 -7.96
CA PHE A 117 -8.49 -8.15 -8.86
C PHE A 117 -8.10 -9.02 -10.06
N SER A 118 -9.09 -9.32 -10.91
CA SER A 118 -8.81 -9.71 -12.30
C SER A 118 -8.23 -8.51 -13.00
N ALA A 119 -6.91 -8.53 -13.21
CA ALA A 119 -6.23 -7.59 -14.09
C ALA A 119 -6.87 -7.64 -15.50
N PRO A 120 -7.29 -6.52 -16.10
CA PRO A 120 -7.60 -6.51 -17.51
C PRO A 120 -6.28 -6.35 -18.27
N TYR A 121 -5.88 -7.43 -18.93
CA TYR A 121 -4.97 -7.33 -20.06
C TYR A 121 -5.60 -6.44 -21.14
N GLY A 122 -4.95 -5.30 -21.42
CA GLY A 122 -4.84 -4.66 -22.73
C GLY A 122 -6.11 -4.20 -23.46
N ALA A 123 -6.32 -2.88 -23.51
CA ALA A 123 -6.78 -2.20 -24.73
C ALA A 123 -6.37 -0.71 -24.68
N ASN A 124 -5.53 -0.34 -25.64
CA ASN A 124 -5.19 1.02 -26.02
C ASN A 124 -6.32 1.55 -26.92
N VAL A 125 -6.85 2.75 -26.70
CA VAL A 125 -7.05 3.85 -27.69
C VAL A 125 -7.81 5.02 -27.06
N ASP A 126 -7.46 6.21 -27.55
CA ASP A 126 -7.84 7.59 -27.19
C ASP A 126 -9.35 7.92 -27.14
N ASP A 127 -9.76 8.83 -26.24
CA ASP A 127 -10.62 10.02 -26.49
C ASP A 127 -10.90 10.74 -25.15
N PHE A 128 -10.34 11.92 -24.89
CA PHE A 128 -10.95 13.25 -25.06
C PHE A 128 -12.23 13.52 -24.23
N ASP A 129 -12.00 14.35 -23.19
CA ASP A 129 -12.86 15.43 -22.70
C ASP A 129 -14.01 15.20 -21.69
N ALA A 130 -14.04 16.21 -20.82
CA ALA A 130 -15.20 16.77 -20.14
C ALA A 130 -15.81 16.07 -18.90
N ARG A 131 -15.85 16.93 -17.85
CA ARG A 131 -16.98 17.16 -16.93
C ARG A 131 -16.88 16.41 -15.59
N VAL A 132 -16.50 17.08 -14.50
CA VAL A 132 -17.35 17.96 -13.66
C VAL A 132 -18.67 17.27 -13.28
N GLY A 133 -18.83 16.97 -11.99
CA GLY A 133 -20.12 16.56 -11.45
C GLY A 133 -20.04 16.03 -10.02
N THR A 134 -19.88 16.92 -9.05
CA THR A 134 -20.49 16.72 -7.72
C THR A 134 -22.00 16.57 -7.89
N SER A 135 -22.63 15.53 -7.33
CA SER A 135 -24.04 15.62 -6.91
C SER A 135 -24.47 14.42 -6.08
N ASP A 136 -25.04 14.73 -4.92
CA ASP A 136 -25.97 13.89 -4.17
C ASP A 136 -27.19 13.48 -5.02
N GLY A 137 -27.87 12.41 -4.59
CA GLY A 137 -29.14 11.91 -5.15
C GLY A 137 -28.99 10.41 -5.47
N GLY A 138 -29.75 9.49 -4.88
CA GLY A 138 -31.21 9.45 -4.86
C GLY A 138 -31.58 8.10 -5.48
N GLY A 139 -32.26 7.25 -4.71
CA GLY A 139 -32.51 5.85 -5.09
C GLY A 139 -33.50 5.65 -6.23
N PHE A 140 -33.53 4.42 -6.74
CA PHE A 140 -34.66 3.68 -7.32
C PHE A 140 -34.23 2.19 -7.21
N GLY A 141 -35.04 1.21 -6.79
CA GLY A 141 -36.46 1.00 -7.07
C GLY A 141 -36.59 -0.14 -8.10
N GLY A 142 -37.11 -1.29 -7.70
CA GLY A 142 -37.39 -2.45 -8.57
C GLY A 142 -37.26 -3.77 -7.81
N ALA A 143 -38.30 -4.19 -7.08
CA ALA A 143 -39.40 -5.05 -7.54
C ALA A 143 -39.00 -6.54 -7.51
N ASP A 144 -39.49 -7.26 -6.50
CA ASP A 144 -40.09 -8.57 -6.76
C ASP A 144 -41.27 -8.80 -5.81
N GLU A 145 -42.44 -8.70 -6.41
CA GLU A 145 -43.76 -8.86 -5.83
C GLU A 145 -44.26 -10.24 -6.25
N LEU A 146 -44.19 -11.24 -5.36
CA LEU A 146 -45.03 -12.44 -5.46
C LEU A 146 -45.46 -12.89 -4.08
N GLN A 147 -46.46 -12.19 -3.55
CA GLN A 147 -47.33 -12.68 -2.50
C GLN A 147 -48.53 -13.37 -3.17
N TYR A 148 -48.45 -14.68 -3.38
CA TYR A 148 -49.63 -15.51 -3.59
C TYR A 148 -49.98 -16.19 -2.27
N GLY A 149 -50.96 -15.63 -1.57
CA GLY A 149 -51.71 -16.35 -0.55
C GLY A 149 -52.90 -17.06 -1.20
N LEU A 150 -53.16 -18.31 -0.82
CA LEU A 150 -54.50 -18.93 -0.83
C LEU A 150 -54.53 -20.19 0.06
N HIS A 151 -55.28 -20.07 1.15
CA HIS A 151 -56.20 -21.06 1.76
C HIS A 151 -55.75 -22.51 2.04
N GLY A 152 -55.71 -22.84 3.34
CA GLY A 152 -56.79 -23.61 4.00
C GLY A 152 -56.85 -25.14 3.88
N ALA A 153 -57.09 -25.79 5.04
CA ALA A 153 -57.50 -27.18 5.32
C ALA A 153 -56.42 -28.27 5.03
N GLU A 154 -56.16 -29.26 5.87
CA GLU A 154 -56.89 -29.93 6.97
C GLU A 154 -55.99 -30.18 8.19
#